data_AF-A0A0F9K6S5-F1
#
_entry.id   AF-A0A0F9K6S5-F1
#
_cell.length_a   1.000
_cell.length_b   1.000
_cell.length_c   1.000
_cell.angle_alpha   90.00
_cell.angle_beta   90.00
_cell.angle_gamma   90.00
#
_symmetry.space_group_name_H-M   'P 1'
#
loop_
_entity.id
_entity.type
_entity.pdbx_description
1 polymer ?
#
loop_
_entity_poly.entity_id
_entity_poly.type
_entity_poly.pdbx_seq_one_letter_code
_entity_poly.pdbx_strand_id
1 'polypeptide(L)' 'MKKKFDAVKFQRKVREEMSEKYCSNREAFLRELKEKYGNLQKQKVGTHIK' A
#
# COMPACT_ATOMS: atom_id res chain seq x y z
N MET A 1 -10.11 25.03 -14.45
CA MET A 1 -8.78 24.58 -13.97
C MET A 1 -8.87 23.12 -13.51
N LYS A 2 -8.14 22.19 -14.12
CA LYS A 2 -7.96 20.85 -13.53
C LYS A 2 -7.15 21.03 -12.24
N LYS A 3 -7.74 20.72 -11.07
CA LYS A 3 -6.98 20.67 -9.82
C LYS A 3 -5.86 19.64 -9.99
N LYS A 4 -4.60 20.07 -9.86
CA LYS A 4 -3.46 19.15 -9.89
C LYS A 4 -3.54 18.29 -8.64
N PHE A 5 -3.57 16.97 -8.81
CA PHE A 5 -3.53 16.02 -7.71
C PHE A 5 -2.13 16.04 -7.08
N ASP A 6 -2.07 16.29 -5.78
CA ASP A 6 -0.82 16.22 -5.03
C ASP A 6 -0.57 14.78 -4.58
N ALA A 7 0.12 14.03 -5.43
CA ALA A 7 0.46 12.63 -5.18
C ALA A 7 1.35 12.47 -3.93
N VAL A 8 2.21 13.44 -3.64
CA VAL A 8 3.14 13.37 -2.49
C VAL A 8 2.36 13.51 -1.19
N LYS A 9 1.48 14.51 -1.10
CA LYS A 9 0.63 14.70 0.09
C LYS A 9 -0.28 13.49 0.31
N PHE A 10 -0.84 12.94 -0.77
CA PHE A 10 -1.65 11.73 -0.69
C PHE A 10 -0.85 10.53 -0.16
N GLN A 11 0.33 10.25 -0.73
CA GLN A 11 1.18 9.14 -0.29
C GLN A 11 1.61 9.28 1.17
N ARG A 12 1.93 10.49 1.62
CA ARG A 12 2.29 10.76 3.03
C ARG A 12 1.13 10.40 3.97
N LYS A 13 -0.08 10.85 3.65
CA LYS A 13 -1.28 10.54 4.44
C LYS A 13 -1.54 9.04 4.50
N VAL A 14 -1.48 8.35 3.36
CA VAL A 14 -1.68 6.89 3.30
C VAL A 14 -0.61 6.17 4.14
N ARG A 15 0.66 6.60 4.08
CA ARG A 15 1.73 5.99 4.88
C ARG A 15 1.48 6.15 6.38
N GLU A 16 1.07 7.33 6.82
CA GLU A 16 0.80 7.63 8.23
C GLU A 16 -0.34 6.74 8.78
N GLU A 17 -1.48 6.71 8.07
CA GLU A 17 -2.63 5.86 8.44
C GLU A 17 -2.27 4.37 8.50
N MET A 18 -1.48 3.88 7.54
CA MET A 18 -1.03 2.49 7.51
C MET A 18 -0.06 2.17 8.65
N SER A 19 0.80 3.12 9.00
CA SER A 19 1.77 2.96 10.10
C SER A 19 1.05 2.91 11.45
N GLU A 20 0.06 3.77 11.65
CA GLU A 20 -0.75 3.79 12.87
C GLU A 20 -1.51 2.47 13.07
N LYS A 21 -2.16 1.96 12.01
CA LYS A 21 -2.85 0.65 12.06
C LYS A 21 -1.90 -0.49 12.38
N TYR A 22 -0.73 -0.52 11.75
CA TYR A 22 0.30 -1.52 12.01
C TYR A 22 0.80 -1.48 13.46
N CYS A 23 1.08 -0.28 13.98
CA CYS A 23 1.56 -0.10 15.36
C CYS A 23 0.49 -0.45 16.40
N SER A 24 -0.78 -0.18 16.10
CA SER A 24 -1.90 -0.42 17.03
C SER A 24 -2.23 -1.91 17.18
N ASN A 25 -2.32 -2.65 16.05
CA ASN A 25 -2.54 -4.09 16.08
C ASN A 25 -1.95 -4.75 14.84
N ARG A 26 -0.68 -5.15 14.97
CA ARG A 26 0.10 -5.75 13.90
C ARG A 26 -0.53 -7.01 13.33
N GLU A 27 -1.05 -7.91 14.16
CA GLU A 27 -1.57 -9.21 13.70
C GLU A 27 -2.87 -9.05 12.91
N ALA A 28 -3.79 -8.23 13.42
CA ALA A 28 -5.04 -7.93 12.72
C ALA A 28 -4.75 -7.26 11.38
N PHE A 29 -3.82 -6.31 11.36
CA PHE A 29 -3.39 -5.63 10.14
C PHE A 29 -2.80 -6.58 9.08
N LEU A 30 -1.90 -7.49 9.49
CA LEU A 30 -1.32 -8.47 8.58
C LEU A 30 -2.34 -9.48 8.06
N ARG A 31 -3.31 -9.89 8.90
CA ARG A 31 -4.41 -10.76 8.48
C ARG A 31 -5.28 -10.07 7.42
N GLU A 32 -5.65 -8.81 7.66
CA GLU A 32 -6.43 -8.02 6.70
C GLU A 32 -5.70 -7.87 5.35
N LEU A 33 -4.38 -7.62 5.38
CA LEU A 33 -3.57 -7.56 4.16
C LEU A 33 -3.57 -8.90 3.41
N LYS A 34 -3.43 -10.01 4.12
CA LYS A 34 -3.43 -11.35 3.52
C LYS A 34 -4.80 -11.70 2.91
N GLU A 35 -5.89 -11.36 3.58
CA GLU A 35 -7.25 -11.61 3.07
C GLU A 35 -7.53 -10.77 1.82
N LYS A 36 -7.17 -9.48 1.84
CA LYS A 36 -7.43 -8.57 0.72
C LYS A 36 -6.53 -8.81 -0.49
N TYR A 37 -5.25 -9.12 -0.25
CA TYR A 37 -4.22 -9.07 -1.29
C TYR A 37 -3.45 -10.39 -1.45
N GLY A 38 -3.64 -11.37 -0.57
CA GLY A 38 -2.93 -12.65 -0.64
C GLY A 38 -3.23 -13.46 -1.91
N ASN A 39 -4.37 -13.19 -2.56
CA ASN A 39 -4.77 -13.83 -3.81
C ASN A 39 -4.31 -13.06 -5.06
N LEU A 40 -3.68 -11.89 -4.91
CA LEU A 40 -3.09 -11.20 -6.05
C LEU A 40 -1.96 -12.06 -6.60
N GLN A 41 -2.17 -12.64 -7.78
CA GLN A 41 -1.10 -13.28 -8.51
C GLN A 41 0.03 -12.27 -8.67
N LYS A 42 1.22 -12.61 -8.19
CA LYS A 42 2.42 -11.84 -8.48
C LYS A 42 2.58 -11.85 -10.00
N GLN A 43 2.16 -10.79 -10.68
CA GLN A 43 2.66 -10.53 -12.01
C GLN A 43 4.17 -10.46 -11.84
N LYS A 44 4.88 -11.44 -12.40
CA LYS A 44 6.33 -11.36 -12.56
C LYS A 44 6.54 -10.16 -13.48
N VAL A 45 6.74 -8.98 -12.89
CA VAL A 45 7.34 -7.86 -13.60
C VAL A 45 8.73 -8.37 -13.92
N GLY A 46 8.90 -8.91 -15.13
CA GLY A 46 10.19 -9.28 -15.65
C GLY A 46 10.99 -7.98 -15.71
N THR A 47 11.78 -7.72 -14.69
CA THR A 47 12.84 -6.73 -14.73
C THR A 47 13.84 -7.26 -15.75
N HIS A 48 13.57 -6.97 -17.02
CA HIS A 48 14.58 -7.03 -18.07
C HIS A 48 15.58 -5.92 -17.74
N ILE A 49 16.58 -6.28 -16.92
CA ILE A 49 17.85 -5.60 -16.88
C ILE A 49 18.58 -6.10 -18.13
N LYS A 50 18.65 -5.27 -19.17
CA LYS A 50 19.64 -5.36 -20.24
C LYS A 50 20.33 -4.01 -20.34
#